data_AF-A0A9D5YEK2-F1
#
_entry.id   AF-A0A9D5YEK2-F1
#
_cell.length_a   1.000
_cell.length_b   1.000
_cell.length_c   1.000
_cell.angle_alpha   90.00
_cell.angle_beta   90.00
_cell.angle_gamma   90.00
#
_symmetry.space_group_name_H-M   'P 1'
#
loop_
_entity.id
_entity.type
_entity.pdbx_description
1 polymer ?
#
loop_
_entity_poly.entity_id
_entity_poly.type
_entity_poly.pdbx_seq_one_letter_code
_entity_poly.pdbx_strand_id
1 'polypeptide(L)'
;MPRNQFQRMVFAFITVVITVHAYVFFSLYVIHGDMFRALTGESGVLSAIEKMGGVPVFGRPVPIWAVVLIEFVLAFTLENLLGAPLSFKLACKNFDPRSTHPVLFETAIICATVGIMCPLMSFIAAFLYYNYQGGFDIFTLLAEWLKLICFNFPFAFFTQLFFIQPMVRKLFKLIFAKDLKNREGVKEAV
;
A
#
# COMPACT_ATOMS: atom_id res chain seq x y z
N MET A 1 16.11 -4.36 -12.20
CA MET A 1 16.05 -3.92 -10.80
C MET A 1 16.71 -2.55 -10.65
N PRO A 2 16.22 -1.70 -9.74
CA PRO A 2 16.89 -0.44 -9.39
C PRO A 2 18.31 -0.70 -8.84
N ARG A 3 19.33 -0.06 -9.43
CA ARG A 3 20.74 -0.25 -9.06
C ARG A 3 21.20 0.75 -8.00
N ASN A 4 20.65 1.96 -8.01
CA ASN A 4 21.05 3.04 -7.12
C ASN A 4 20.01 3.30 -6.02
N GLN A 5 20.42 3.88 -4.89
CA GLN A 5 19.53 4.29 -3.80
C GLN A 5 18.40 5.20 -4.31
N PHE A 6 18.70 6.15 -5.19
CA PHE A 6 17.70 6.99 -5.84
C PHE A 6 16.68 6.19 -6.64
N GLN A 7 17.12 5.22 -7.45
CA GLN A 7 16.22 4.37 -8.24
C GLN A 7 15.33 3.50 -7.34
N ARG A 8 15.84 3.04 -6.19
CA ARG A 8 15.06 2.29 -5.19
C ARG A 8 13.99 3.17 -4.57
N MET A 9 14.35 4.40 -4.19
CA MET A 9 13.42 5.38 -3.65
C MET A 9 12.32 5.74 -4.65
N VAL A 10 12.66 5.97 -5.92
CA VAL A 10 11.67 6.24 -6.98
C VAL A 10 10.75 5.03 -7.21
N PHE A 11 11.30 3.82 -7.20
CA PHE A 11 10.51 2.59 -7.35
C PHE A 11 9.53 2.41 -6.18
N ALA A 12 10.01 2.62 -4.95
CA ALA A 12 9.16 2.58 -3.75
C ALA A 12 8.09 3.66 -3.78
N PHE A 13 8.46 4.90 -4.14
CA PHE A 13 7.53 6.02 -4.26
C PHE A 13 6.38 5.72 -5.23
N ILE A 14 6.69 5.29 -6.46
CA ILE A 14 5.68 4.92 -7.46
C ILE A 14 4.77 3.81 -6.92
N THR A 15 5.37 2.79 -6.29
CA THR A 15 4.61 1.66 -5.73
C THR A 15 3.64 2.15 -4.66
N VAL A 16 4.10 2.96 -3.71
CA VAL A 16 3.28 3.50 -2.61
C VAL A 16 2.17 4.41 -3.14
N VAL A 17 2.45 5.25 -4.13
CA VAL A 17 1.40 6.08 -4.76
C VAL A 17 0.29 5.19 -5.32
N ILE A 18 0.64 4.15 -6.09
CA ILE A 18 -0.36 3.27 -6.71
C ILE A 18 -1.14 2.47 -5.64
N THR A 19 -0.44 1.89 -4.66
CA THR A 19 -1.08 1.06 -3.63
C THR A 19 -2.01 1.87 -2.74
N VAL A 20 -1.62 3.08 -2.32
CA VAL A 20 -2.46 3.94 -1.46
C VAL A 20 -3.72 4.37 -2.19
N HIS A 21 -3.63 4.77 -3.46
CA HIS A 21 -4.82 5.14 -4.22
C HIS A 21 -5.77 3.95 -4.44
N ALA A 22 -5.22 2.78 -4.79
CA ALA A 22 -6.02 1.56 -4.93
C ALA A 22 -6.68 1.15 -3.61
N TYR A 23 -5.96 1.29 -2.50
CA TYR A 23 -6.45 0.98 -1.17
C TYR A 23 -7.57 1.93 -0.71
N VAL A 24 -7.38 3.24 -0.85
CA VAL A 24 -8.41 4.24 -0.50
C VAL A 24 -9.67 4.01 -1.33
N PHE A 25 -9.52 3.73 -2.63
CA PHE A 25 -10.66 3.38 -3.49
C PHE A 25 -11.36 2.12 -2.99
N PHE A 26 -10.61 1.05 -2.73
CA PHE A 26 -11.15 -0.21 -2.21
C PHE A 26 -11.89 -0.01 -0.88
N SER A 27 -11.30 0.71 0.06
CA SER A 27 -11.90 0.97 1.37
C SER A 27 -13.18 1.79 1.26
N LEU A 28 -13.16 2.91 0.53
CA LEU A 28 -14.32 3.80 0.42
C LEU A 28 -15.47 3.19 -0.40
N TYR A 29 -15.18 2.51 -1.52
CA TYR A 29 -16.21 1.99 -2.41
C TYR A 29 -16.66 0.58 -2.05
N VAL A 30 -15.73 -0.31 -1.67
CA VAL A 30 -16.03 -1.74 -1.48
C VAL A 30 -16.36 -2.04 -0.02
N ILE A 31 -15.56 -1.53 0.93
CA ILE A 31 -15.79 -1.84 2.35
C ILE A 31 -16.89 -0.96 2.94
N HIS A 32 -16.83 0.34 2.70
CA HIS A 32 -17.72 1.32 3.34
C HIS A 32 -18.80 1.89 2.42
N GLY A 33 -18.75 1.59 1.12
CA GLY A 33 -19.61 2.24 0.13
C GLY A 33 -21.10 1.98 0.34
N ASP A 34 -21.51 0.76 0.74
CA ASP A 34 -22.91 0.46 1.07
C ASP A 34 -23.37 1.21 2.33
N MET A 35 -22.53 1.24 3.36
CA MET A 35 -22.82 1.94 4.61
C MET A 35 -23.02 3.44 4.38
N PHE A 36 -22.13 4.07 3.60
CA PHE A 36 -22.22 5.49 3.28
C PHE A 36 -23.48 5.84 2.49
N ARG A 37 -23.86 5.02 1.50
CA ARG A 37 -25.10 5.20 0.74
C ARG A 37 -26.34 5.01 1.62
N ALA A 38 -26.35 4.01 2.49
CA ALA A 38 -27.46 3.74 3.40
C ALA A 38 -27.69 4.88 4.41
N LEU A 39 -26.62 5.48 4.92
CA LEU A 39 -26.71 6.58 5.90
C LEU A 39 -27.18 7.92 5.28
N THR A 40 -26.91 8.13 3.99
CA THR A 40 -27.15 9.42 3.32
C THR A 40 -28.34 9.42 2.36
N GLY A 41 -28.81 8.23 1.96
CA GLY A 41 -29.85 8.04 0.95
C GLY A 41 -29.37 8.30 -0.49
N GLU A 42 -28.07 8.48 -0.71
CA GLU A 42 -27.50 8.80 -2.01
C GLU A 42 -27.14 7.54 -2.82
N SER A 43 -27.21 7.63 -4.14
CA SER A 43 -26.80 6.54 -5.04
C SER A 43 -25.28 6.46 -5.23
N GLY A 44 -24.57 7.58 -5.06
CA GLY A 44 -23.13 7.70 -5.24
C GLY A 44 -22.35 7.74 -3.94
N VAL A 45 -21.25 6.97 -3.86
CA VAL A 45 -20.33 6.95 -2.70
C VAL A 45 -19.66 8.32 -2.48
N LEU A 46 -19.27 9.01 -3.56
CA LEU A 46 -18.66 10.35 -3.47
C LEU A 46 -19.66 11.38 -2.92
N SER A 47 -20.89 11.38 -3.45
CA SER A 47 -21.98 12.26 -3.00
C SER A 47 -22.35 11.98 -1.53
N ALA A 48 -22.35 10.71 -1.13
CA ALA A 48 -22.55 10.31 0.27
C ALA A 48 -21.44 10.87 1.18
N ILE A 49 -20.17 10.74 0.78
CA ILE A 49 -19.03 11.25 1.57
C ILE A 49 -19.06 12.78 1.66
N GLU A 50 -19.42 13.46 0.57
CA GLU A 50 -19.59 14.92 0.56
C GLU A 50 -20.67 15.38 1.55
N LYS A 51 -21.81 14.66 1.58
CA LYS A 51 -22.92 14.93 2.50
C LYS A 51 -22.58 14.65 3.97
N MET A 52 -21.68 13.70 4.24
CA MET A 52 -21.14 13.43 5.58
C MET A 52 -20.01 14.41 5.98
N GLY A 53 -19.59 15.29 5.09
CA GLY A 53 -18.49 16.24 5.33
C GLY A 53 -17.09 15.62 5.27
N GLY A 54 -16.96 14.37 4.84
CA GLY A 54 -15.69 13.65 4.72
C GLY A 54 -15.65 12.30 5.44
N VAL A 55 -14.44 11.77 5.61
CA VAL A 55 -14.17 10.52 6.31
C VAL A 55 -13.72 10.87 7.74
N PRO A 56 -14.25 10.20 8.78
CA PRO A 56 -13.86 10.50 10.15
C PRO A 56 -12.45 10.01 10.45
N VAL A 57 -11.50 10.92 10.65
CA VAL A 57 -10.14 10.61 11.14
C VAL A 57 -9.99 11.24 12.53
N PHE A 58 -9.68 10.42 13.54
CA PHE A 58 -9.69 10.83 14.95
C PHE A 58 -10.99 11.53 15.38
N GLY A 59 -12.14 11.04 14.87
CA GLY A 59 -13.44 11.62 15.17
C GLY A 59 -13.72 12.99 14.54
N ARG A 60 -12.84 13.50 13.66
CA ARG A 60 -13.09 14.72 12.87
C ARG A 60 -13.31 14.36 11.40
N PRO A 61 -14.37 14.88 10.76
CA PRO A 61 -14.55 14.67 9.33
C PRO A 61 -13.43 15.39 8.57
N VAL A 62 -12.67 14.64 7.78
CA VAL A 62 -11.64 15.17 6.90
C VAL A 62 -11.93 14.81 5.45
N PRO A 63 -11.57 15.67 4.49
CA PRO A 63 -11.85 15.41 3.09
C PRO A 63 -10.95 14.30 2.54
N ILE A 64 -11.39 13.59 1.49
CA ILE A 64 -10.73 12.39 0.95
C ILE A 64 -9.26 12.63 0.59
N TRP A 65 -8.94 13.78 -0.02
CA TRP A 65 -7.55 14.11 -0.39
C TRP A 65 -6.62 14.22 0.83
N ALA A 66 -7.12 14.67 1.98
CA ALA A 66 -6.36 14.72 3.22
C ALA A 66 -6.10 13.30 3.76
N VAL A 67 -7.08 12.41 3.67
CA VAL A 67 -6.93 10.99 4.02
C VAL A 67 -5.84 10.33 3.18
N VAL A 68 -5.91 10.51 1.86
CA VAL A 68 -4.90 9.99 0.92
C VAL A 68 -3.51 10.48 1.29
N LEU A 69 -3.36 11.76 1.63
CA LEU A 69 -2.07 12.35 2.02
C LEU A 69 -1.55 11.75 3.33
N ILE A 70 -2.40 11.61 4.35
CA ILE A 70 -2.04 11.02 5.64
C ILE A 70 -1.59 9.56 5.45
N GLU A 71 -2.40 8.75 4.77
CA GLU A 71 -2.06 7.35 4.49
C GLU A 71 -0.80 7.22 3.63
N PHE A 72 -0.62 8.11 2.66
CA PHE A 72 0.59 8.16 1.84
C PHE A 72 1.85 8.42 2.68
N VAL A 73 1.83 9.45 3.53
CA VAL A 73 3.00 9.78 4.37
C VAL A 73 3.31 8.64 5.33
N LEU A 74 2.29 8.05 5.96
CA LEU A 74 2.46 6.90 6.84
C LEU A 74 3.01 5.68 6.07
N ALA A 75 2.44 5.36 4.91
CA ALA A 75 2.83 4.22 4.07
C ALA A 75 4.25 4.35 3.57
N PHE A 76 4.60 5.52 3.06
CA PHE A 76 5.94 5.78 2.62
C PHE A 76 6.94 5.69 3.77
N THR A 77 6.61 6.26 4.94
CA THR A 77 7.50 6.21 6.12
C THR A 77 7.69 4.77 6.61
N LEU A 78 6.62 4.00 6.76
CA LEU A 78 6.69 2.61 7.22
C LEU A 78 7.37 1.68 6.20
N GLU A 79 7.13 1.87 4.90
CA GLU A 79 7.80 1.08 3.87
C GLU A 79 9.32 1.30 3.91
N ASN A 80 9.77 2.55 4.06
CA ASN A 80 11.20 2.85 4.12
C ASN A 80 11.86 2.39 5.44
N LEU A 81 11.17 2.54 6.59
CA LEU A 81 11.73 2.23 7.90
C LEU A 81 11.64 0.74 8.27
N LEU A 82 10.53 0.09 7.93
CA LEU A 82 10.21 -1.27 8.36
C LEU A 82 10.04 -2.20 7.16
N GLY A 83 9.23 -1.82 6.16
CA GLY A 83 8.89 -2.67 5.03
C GLY A 83 10.11 -3.21 4.31
N ALA A 84 10.92 -2.33 3.71
CA ALA A 84 12.11 -2.68 2.96
C ALA A 84 13.17 -3.45 3.77
N PRO A 85 13.60 -3.03 4.98
CA PRO A 85 14.62 -3.75 5.72
C PRO A 85 14.14 -5.08 6.29
N LEU A 86 12.91 -5.16 6.83
CA LEU A 86 12.39 -6.41 7.41
C LEU A 86 12.06 -7.45 6.34
N SER A 87 11.43 -7.05 5.23
CA SER A 87 11.08 -7.99 4.16
C SER A 87 12.32 -8.55 3.47
N PHE A 88 13.35 -7.72 3.26
CA PHE A 88 14.62 -8.18 2.73
C PHE A 88 15.33 -9.14 3.70
N LYS A 89 15.32 -8.84 5.00
CA LYS A 89 15.91 -9.72 6.03
C LYS A 89 15.18 -11.07 6.11
N LEU A 90 13.84 -11.07 6.04
CA LEU A 90 13.06 -12.30 5.99
C LEU A 90 13.30 -13.10 4.71
N ALA A 91 13.32 -12.43 3.55
CA ALA A 91 13.58 -13.11 2.28
C ALA A 91 14.97 -13.75 2.26
N CYS A 92 16.01 -13.07 2.72
CA CYS A 92 17.37 -13.63 2.83
C CYS A 92 17.49 -14.76 3.86
N LYS A 93 16.61 -14.81 4.87
CA LYS A 93 16.59 -15.91 5.86
C LYS A 93 15.97 -17.18 5.27
N ASN A 94 14.98 -17.03 4.41
CA ASN A 94 14.22 -18.16 3.85
C ASN A 94 14.73 -18.60 2.47
N PHE A 95 15.41 -17.72 1.73
CA PHE A 95 15.92 -17.98 0.38
C PHE A 95 17.36 -17.51 0.26
N ASP A 96 18.20 -18.35 -0.34
CA ASP A 96 19.59 -17.97 -0.65
C ASP A 96 19.59 -17.10 -1.92
N PRO A 97 20.03 -15.82 -1.85
CA PRO A 97 20.04 -14.91 -2.99
C PRO A 97 20.94 -15.38 -4.15
N ARG A 98 21.88 -16.30 -3.89
CA ARG A 98 22.84 -16.81 -4.89
C ARG A 98 22.36 -18.05 -5.63
N SER A 99 21.51 -18.85 -4.99
CA SER A 99 21.01 -20.12 -5.54
C SER A 99 19.58 -19.99 -6.10
N THR A 100 18.80 -19.03 -5.60
CA THR A 100 17.39 -18.87 -5.95
C THR A 100 17.20 -18.04 -7.22
N HIS A 101 16.28 -18.46 -8.10
CA HIS A 101 15.94 -17.69 -9.29
C HIS A 101 15.47 -16.26 -8.91
N PRO A 102 15.97 -15.20 -9.57
CA PRO A 102 15.72 -13.80 -9.17
C PRO A 102 14.24 -13.44 -9.02
N VAL A 103 13.37 -14.01 -9.87
CA VAL A 103 11.92 -13.76 -9.83
C VAL A 103 11.28 -14.37 -8.58
N LEU A 104 11.72 -15.55 -8.14
CA LEU A 104 11.20 -16.20 -6.93
C LEU A 104 11.64 -15.42 -5.68
N PHE A 105 12.90 -14.99 -5.65
CA PHE A 105 13.42 -14.17 -4.56
C PHE A 105 12.69 -12.82 -4.44
N GLU A 106 12.45 -12.14 -5.57
CA GLU A 106 11.64 -10.93 -5.59
C GLU A 106 10.22 -11.19 -5.09
N THR A 107 9.58 -12.26 -5.54
CA THR A 107 8.22 -12.61 -5.11
C THR A 107 8.16 -12.86 -3.61
N ALA A 108 9.16 -13.56 -3.05
CA ALA A 108 9.28 -13.78 -1.61
C ALA A 108 9.41 -12.48 -0.81
N ILE A 109 10.21 -11.51 -1.30
CA ILE A 109 10.30 -10.17 -0.69
C ILE A 109 8.92 -9.51 -0.68
N ILE A 110 8.19 -9.53 -1.80
CA ILE A 110 6.85 -8.92 -1.83
C ILE A 110 5.89 -9.60 -0.87
N CYS A 111 5.85 -10.93 -0.84
CA CYS A 111 4.98 -11.66 0.10
C CYS A 111 5.32 -11.28 1.55
N ALA A 112 6.61 -11.17 1.88
CA ALA A 112 7.06 -10.72 3.20
C ALA A 112 6.69 -9.26 3.48
N THR A 113 6.85 -8.35 2.51
CA THR A 113 6.45 -6.94 2.65
C THR A 113 4.95 -6.84 2.90
N VAL A 114 4.10 -7.50 2.10
CA VAL A 114 2.64 -7.47 2.30
C VAL A 114 2.27 -8.09 3.66
N GLY A 115 2.91 -9.19 4.04
CA GLY A 115 2.71 -9.85 5.33
C GLY A 115 3.05 -8.99 6.54
N ILE A 116 3.99 -8.04 6.41
CA ILE A 116 4.38 -7.12 7.50
C ILE A 116 3.60 -5.81 7.42
N MET A 117 3.55 -5.19 6.24
CA MET A 117 2.95 -3.88 6.05
C MET A 117 1.43 -3.91 6.22
N CYS A 118 0.74 -4.96 5.76
CA CYS A 118 -0.71 -5.06 5.89
C CYS A 118 -1.18 -5.05 7.35
N PRO A 119 -0.66 -5.90 8.26
CA PRO A 119 -1.08 -5.87 9.66
C PRO A 119 -0.68 -4.58 10.38
N LEU A 120 0.51 -4.03 10.09
CA LEU A 120 0.96 -2.76 10.69
C LEU A 120 0.08 -1.59 10.24
N MET A 121 -0.23 -1.50 8.95
CA MET A 121 -1.06 -0.42 8.44
C MET A 121 -2.52 -0.55 8.81
N SER A 122 -3.05 -1.77 8.80
CA SER A 122 -4.41 -2.01 9.26
C SER A 122 -4.56 -1.68 10.74
N PHE A 123 -3.49 -1.85 11.54
CA PHE A 123 -3.51 -1.47 12.95
C PHE A 123 -3.56 0.05 13.13
N ILE A 124 -2.71 0.77 12.38
CA ILE A 124 -2.73 2.24 12.38
C ILE A 124 -4.07 2.75 11.89
N ALA A 125 -4.62 2.19 10.81
CA ALA A 125 -5.93 2.54 10.30
C ALA A 125 -7.05 2.27 11.32
N ALA A 126 -7.05 1.09 11.96
CA ALA A 126 -8.01 0.78 13.04
C ALA A 126 -7.97 1.85 14.14
N PHE A 127 -6.77 2.33 14.50
CA PHE A 127 -6.62 3.39 15.48
C PHE A 127 -7.06 4.77 14.97
N LEU A 128 -6.69 5.13 13.73
CA LEU A 128 -7.04 6.42 13.11
C LEU A 128 -8.54 6.59 12.91
N TYR A 129 -9.22 5.52 12.48
CA TYR A 129 -10.65 5.50 12.16
C TYR A 129 -11.51 5.05 13.35
N TYR A 130 -10.91 4.76 14.51
CA TYR A 130 -11.62 4.32 15.70
C TYR A 130 -12.69 5.33 16.12
N ASN A 131 -13.88 4.84 16.48
CA ASN A 131 -14.95 5.70 16.96
C ASN A 131 -14.77 6.04 18.45
N TYR A 132 -14.05 7.13 18.72
CA TYR A 132 -13.80 7.63 20.08
C TYR A 132 -15.04 8.17 20.81
N GLN A 133 -16.19 8.31 20.14
CA GLN A 133 -17.42 8.87 20.74
C GLN A 133 -18.08 7.91 21.74
N GLY A 134 -17.82 6.59 21.65
CA GLY A 134 -18.41 5.56 22.52
C GLY A 134 -17.52 5.10 23.69
N GLY A 135 -16.34 5.70 23.86
CA GLY A 135 -15.30 5.23 24.78
C GLY A 135 -14.24 4.35 24.11
N PHE A 136 -13.03 4.33 24.68
CA PHE A 136 -11.93 3.52 24.17
C PHE A 136 -11.99 2.12 24.78
N ASP A 137 -12.25 1.12 23.93
CA ASP A 137 -12.21 -0.28 24.30
C ASP A 137 -11.17 -1.02 23.45
N ILE A 138 -10.24 -1.68 24.13
CA ILE A 138 -9.12 -2.35 23.48
C ILE A 138 -9.59 -3.56 22.66
N PHE A 139 -10.67 -4.23 23.07
CA PHE A 139 -11.20 -5.39 22.38
C PHE A 139 -11.89 -4.99 21.07
N THR A 140 -12.62 -3.87 21.07
CA THR A 140 -13.22 -3.28 19.88
C THR A 140 -12.15 -2.87 18.86
N LEU A 141 -11.07 -2.23 19.32
CA LEU A 141 -9.93 -1.90 18.45
C LEU A 141 -9.29 -3.14 17.82
N LEU A 142 -9.06 -4.20 18.61
CA LEU A 142 -8.49 -5.45 18.11
C LEU A 142 -9.43 -6.17 17.13
N ALA A 143 -10.75 -6.11 17.37
CA ALA A 143 -11.75 -6.67 16.47
C ALA A 143 -11.77 -5.92 15.13
N GLU A 144 -11.75 -4.58 15.14
CA GLU A 144 -11.67 -3.75 13.95
C GLU A 144 -10.36 -3.97 13.19
N TRP A 145 -9.24 -4.07 13.91
CA TRP A 145 -7.94 -4.41 13.33
C TRP A 145 -7.94 -5.76 12.63
N LEU A 146 -8.45 -6.81 13.28
CA LEU A 146 -8.52 -8.15 12.70
C LEU A 146 -9.46 -8.17 11.49
N LYS A 147 -10.61 -7.47 11.58
CA LYS A 147 -11.54 -7.29 10.47
C LYS A 147 -10.83 -6.63 9.28
N LEU A 148 -10.12 -5.52 9.51
CA LEU A 148 -9.36 -4.82 8.46
C LEU A 148 -8.30 -5.72 7.85
N ILE A 149 -7.53 -6.48 8.64
CA ILE A 149 -6.58 -7.46 8.09
C ILE A 149 -7.29 -8.45 7.17
N CYS A 150 -8.40 -9.04 7.58
CA CYS A 150 -9.12 -10.05 6.79
C CYS A 150 -9.61 -9.51 5.44
N PHE A 151 -10.01 -8.25 5.36
CA PHE A 151 -10.42 -7.62 4.10
C PHE A 151 -9.23 -7.13 3.26
N ASN A 152 -8.26 -6.50 3.91
CA ASN A 152 -7.16 -5.80 3.23
C ASN A 152 -6.05 -6.73 2.79
N PHE A 153 -5.77 -7.79 3.56
CA PHE A 153 -4.65 -8.69 3.29
C PHE A 153 -4.82 -9.44 1.95
N PRO A 154 -5.97 -10.09 1.66
CA PRO A 154 -6.16 -10.77 0.38
C PRO A 154 -6.08 -9.77 -0.78
N PHE A 155 -6.78 -8.64 -0.66
CA PHE A 155 -6.77 -7.60 -1.69
C PHE A 155 -5.35 -7.09 -1.97
N ALA A 156 -4.60 -6.71 -0.93
CA ALA A 156 -3.23 -6.23 -1.07
C ALA A 156 -2.29 -7.31 -1.64
N PHE A 157 -2.42 -8.56 -1.19
CA PHE A 157 -1.58 -9.66 -1.66
C PHE A 157 -1.78 -9.91 -3.16
N PHE A 158 -3.02 -10.07 -3.61
CA PHE A 158 -3.32 -10.36 -5.02
C PHE A 158 -3.01 -9.15 -5.92
N THR A 159 -3.39 -7.94 -5.51
CA THR A 159 -3.12 -6.73 -6.30
C THR A 159 -1.62 -6.45 -6.42
N GLN A 160 -0.86 -6.61 -5.33
CA GLN A 160 0.57 -6.36 -5.32
C GLN A 160 1.33 -7.35 -6.21
N LEU A 161 0.98 -8.63 -6.17
CA LEU A 161 1.69 -9.68 -6.91
C LEU A 161 1.34 -9.66 -8.40
N PHE A 162 0.06 -9.58 -8.75
CA PHE A 162 -0.40 -9.75 -10.14
C PHE A 162 -0.47 -8.46 -10.95
N PHE A 163 -0.69 -7.30 -10.31
CA PHE A 163 -0.95 -6.05 -11.02
C PHE A 163 0.13 -5.00 -10.77
N ILE A 164 0.33 -4.63 -9.51
CA ILE A 164 1.17 -3.47 -9.16
C ILE A 164 2.63 -3.74 -9.54
N GLN A 165 3.18 -4.90 -9.18
CA GLN A 165 4.55 -5.24 -9.57
C GLN A 165 4.82 -5.19 -11.08
N PRO A 166 4.08 -5.90 -11.95
CA PRO A 166 4.33 -5.83 -13.38
C PRO A 166 4.12 -4.42 -13.95
N MET A 167 3.15 -3.65 -13.42
CA MET A 167 2.94 -2.26 -13.81
C MET A 167 4.10 -1.34 -13.42
N VAL A 168 4.54 -1.37 -12.15
CA VAL A 168 5.66 -0.57 -11.67
C VAL A 168 6.94 -0.92 -12.42
N ARG A 169 7.18 -2.20 -12.73
CA ARG A 169 8.33 -2.63 -13.56
C ARG A 169 8.27 -2.05 -14.97
N LYS A 170 7.10 -2.05 -15.61
CA LYS A 170 6.92 -1.42 -16.93
C LYS A 170 7.15 0.09 -16.86
N LEU A 171 6.58 0.77 -15.86
CA LEU A 171 6.73 2.22 -15.69
C LEU A 171 8.18 2.60 -15.40
N PHE A 172 8.85 1.86 -14.54
CA PHE A 172 10.27 2.06 -14.24
C PHE A 172 11.14 1.87 -15.49
N LYS A 173 10.87 0.84 -16.30
CA LYS A 173 11.55 0.64 -17.59
C LYS A 173 11.32 1.80 -18.55
N LEU A 174 10.11 2.37 -18.60
CA LEU A 174 9.80 3.53 -19.44
C LEU A 174 10.55 4.79 -18.98
N ILE A 175 10.54 5.08 -17.68
CA ILE A 175 11.20 6.27 -17.11
C ILE A 175 12.72 6.20 -17.30
N PHE A 176 13.33 5.02 -17.10
CA PHE A 176 14.77 4.81 -17.25
C PHE A 176 15.16 4.20 -18.60
N ALA A 177 14.28 4.24 -19.61
CA ALA A 177 14.51 3.63 -20.92
C ALA A 177 15.77 4.18 -21.60
N LYS A 178 16.01 5.49 -21.49
CA LYS A 178 17.20 6.16 -22.06
C LYS A 178 18.51 5.73 -21.37
N ASP A 179 18.49 5.51 -20.06
CA ASP A 179 19.67 5.08 -19.29
C ASP A 179 20.02 3.60 -19.57
N LEU A 180 19.02 2.78 -19.89
CA LEU A 180 19.19 1.40 -20.37
C LEU A 180 19.72 1.37 -21.82
N LYS A 181 19.15 2.18 -22.73
CA LYS A 181 19.55 2.23 -24.14
C LYS A 181 20.96 2.78 -24.35
N ASN A 182 21.34 3.82 -23.59
CA ASN A 182 22.72 4.34 -23.60
C ASN A 182 23.75 3.31 -23.12
N ARG A 183 23.33 2.28 -22.37
CA ARG A 183 24.21 1.20 -21.90
C ARG A 183 24.31 0.02 -22.86
N GLU A 184 23.24 -0.31 -23.59
CA GLU A 184 23.31 -1.32 -24.66
C GLU A 184 24.27 -0.85 -25.75
N GLY A 185 24.23 0.44 -26.12
CA GLY A 185 25.21 1.03 -27.06
C GLY A 185 26.65 1.07 -26.53
N VAL A 186 26.87 1.14 -25.21
CA VAL A 186 28.23 1.08 -24.62
C VAL A 186 28.74 -0.37 -24.51
N LYS A 187 27.86 -1.35 -24.34
CA LYS A 187 28.22 -2.78 -24.36
C LYS A 187 28.49 -3.32 -25.77
N GLU A 188 27.91 -2.73 -26.81
CA GLU A 188 28.26 -3.02 -28.20
C GLU A 188 29.52 -2.29 -28.67
N ALA A 189 29.98 -1.28 -27.92
CA ALA A 189 31.18 -0.48 -28.22
C ALA A 189 32.44 -0.91 -27.45
N VAL A 190 32.35 -1.96 -26.60
CA VAL A 190 33.46 -2.56 -25.83
C VAL A 190 33.57 -4.03 -26.22
#